data_AF-A0A2E1KFQ4-F1
#
_entry.id   AF-A0A2E1KFQ4-F1
#
_cell.length_a   1.000
_cell.length_b   1.000
_cell.length_c   1.000
_cell.angle_alpha   90.00
_cell.angle_beta   90.00
_cell.angle_gamma   90.00
#
_symmetry.space_group_name_H-M   'P 1'
#
loop_
_entity.id
_entity.type
_entity.pdbx_description
1 polymer ?
#
loop_
_entity_poly.entity_id
_entity_poly.type
_entity_poly.pdbx_seq_one_letter_code
_entity_poly.pdbx_strand_id
1 'polypeptide(L)' 'MRCSICESEFDPCLSTAVPFCSPRCQQVDLGRWFNEEHCVPIEPDDGSDGGLANAEDGHDLGSTQFPPLMP' A
#
# COMPACT_ATOMS: atom_id res chain seq x y z
N MET A 1 7.33 19.47 15.00
CA MET A 1 7.01 18.54 13.89
C MET A 1 5.50 18.38 13.81
N ARG A 2 4.92 18.07 12.64
CA ARG A 2 3.47 17.88 12.49
C ARG A 2 3.15 16.40 12.33
N CYS A 3 2.16 15.91 13.09
CA CYS A 3 1.71 14.51 12.99
C CYS A 3 0.88 14.30 11.71
N SER A 4 1.16 13.26 10.93
CA SER A 4 0.41 12.93 9.70
C SER A 4 -1.00 12.37 9.94
N ILE A 5 -1.32 12.00 11.19
CA ILE A 5 -2.60 11.35 11.54
C ILE A 5 -3.64 12.33 12.06
N CYS A 6 -3.22 13.32 12.87
CA CYS A 6 -4.12 14.28 13.50
C CYS A 6 -3.70 15.74 13.31
N GLU A 7 -2.64 15.98 12.54
CA GLU A 7 -2.14 17.32 12.15
C GLU A 7 -1.68 18.22 13.31
N SER A 8 -1.64 17.68 14.53
CA SER A 8 -1.16 18.41 15.71
C SER A 8 0.35 18.64 15.66
N GLU A 9 0.78 19.79 16.15
CA GLU A 9 2.20 20.09 16.38
C GLU A 9 2.70 19.38 17.64
N PHE A 10 3.90 18.80 17.57
CA PHE A 10 4.56 18.16 18.71
C PHE A 10 6.08 18.29 18.65
N ASP A 11 6.72 18.19 19.82
CA ASP A 11 8.17 18.13 19.94
C ASP A 11 8.66 16.68 19.71
N PRO A 12 9.46 16.42 18.66
CA PRO A 12 9.96 15.07 18.38
C PRO A 12 10.91 14.55 19.47
N CYS A 13 11.56 15.40 20.26
CA CYS A 13 12.45 14.98 21.35
C CYS A 13 11.67 14.44 22.56
N LEU A 14 10.40 14.81 22.71
CA LEU A 14 9.53 14.40 23.82
C LEU A 14 8.58 13.25 23.46
N SER A 15 8.42 12.94 22.16
CA SER A 15 7.56 11.85 21.71
C SER A 15 8.33 10.54 21.65
N THR A 16 7.74 9.47 22.20
CA THR A 16 8.23 8.09 22.06
C THR A 16 7.68 7.39 20.81
N ALA A 17 6.83 8.07 20.06
CA ALA A 17 6.09 7.52 18.92
C ALA A 17 6.42 8.25 17.60
N VAL A 18 7.58 8.91 17.51
CA VAL A 18 8.04 9.63 16.30
C VAL A 18 7.93 8.72 15.07
N PRO A 19 7.33 9.16 13.93
CA PRO A 19 6.95 10.52 13.54
C PRO A 19 5.56 11.01 13.99
N PHE A 20 4.94 10.36 14.97
CA PHE A 20 3.61 10.71 15.49
C PHE A 20 3.65 11.41 16.85
N CYS A 21 2.56 12.12 17.18
CA CYS A 21 2.45 12.85 18.44
C CYS A 21 2.16 11.95 19.66
N SER A 22 1.70 10.70 19.44
CA SER A 22 1.32 9.77 20.51
C SER A 22 1.22 8.32 20.04
N PRO A 23 1.27 7.33 20.96
CA PRO A 23 1.03 5.92 20.63
C PRO A 23 -0.33 5.66 19.97
N ARG A 24 -1.37 6.45 20.32
CA ARG A 24 -2.68 6.36 19.67
C ARG A 24 -2.59 6.64 18.16
N CYS A 25 -1.86 7.68 17.77
CA CYS A 25 -1.73 8.03 16.35
C CYS A 25 -0.92 6.98 15.57
N GLN A 26 0.11 6.40 16.17
CA GLN A 26 0.83 5.28 15.58
C GLN A 26 -0.10 4.07 15.33
N GLN A 27 -0.96 3.73 16.28
CA GLN A 27 -1.91 2.61 16.12
C GLN A 27 -2.95 2.88 15.01
N VAL A 28 -3.41 4.12 14.88
CA VAL A 28 -4.32 4.51 13.79
C VAL A 28 -3.65 4.37 12.43
N ASP A 29 -2.40 4.81 12.30
CA ASP A 29 -1.61 4.64 11.08
C ASP A 29 -1.49 3.16 10.69
N LEU A 30 -1.08 2.31 11.65
CA LEU A 30 -1.03 0.85 11.46
C LEU A 30 -2.39 0.28 11.03
N GLY A 31 -3.49 0.73 11.66
CA GLY A 31 -4.84 0.33 11.30
C GLY A 31 -5.19 0.62 9.84
N ARG A 32 -4.81 1.81 9.33
CA ARG A 32 -5.02 2.19 7.93
C ARG A 32 -4.25 1.30 6.96
N TRP A 33 -3.05 0.86 7.35
CA TRP A 33 -2.25 -0.04 6.53
C TRP A 33 -2.86 -1.43 6.47
N PHE A 34 -3.30 -1.97 7.61
CA PHE A 34 -3.95 -3.28 7.67
C PHE A 34 -5.31 -3.32 6.97
N ASN A 35 -6.00 -2.18 6.89
CA ASN A 35 -7.31 -2.05 6.26
C ASN A 35 -7.22 -1.66 4.78
N GLU A 36 -6.02 -1.75 4.17
CA GLU A 36 -5.77 -1.45 2.75
C GLU A 36 -6.20 -0.03 2.33
N GLU A 37 -6.27 0.92 3.27
CA GLU A 37 -6.65 2.32 3.01
C GLU A 37 -5.53 3.09 2.26
N HIS A 38 -4.37 2.48 2.09
CA HIS A 38 -3.24 2.97 1.31
C HIS A 38 -3.13 2.25 -0.04
N CYS A 39 -4.22 2.25 -0.82
CA CYS A 39 -4.19 1.82 -2.21
C CYS A 39 -3.52 2.85 -3.11
N VAL A 40 -2.69 2.37 -4.05
CA VAL A 40 -2.22 3.16 -5.18
C VAL A 40 -3.38 3.26 -6.20
N PRO A 41 -3.78 4.47 -6.63
CA PRO A 41 -4.82 4.59 -7.64
C PRO A 41 -4.37 3.92 -8.94
N ILE A 42 -5.26 3.12 -9.53
CA ILE A 42 -5.06 2.55 -10.87
C ILE A 42 -5.62 3.57 -11.85
N GLU A 43 -4.77 4.06 -12.76
CA GLU A 43 -5.27 4.81 -13.92
C GLU A 43 -6.14 3.87 -14.77
N PRO A 44 -7.35 4.29 -15.18
CA PRO A 44 -8.13 3.49 -16.10
C PRO A 44 -7.34 3.34 -17.38
N ASP A 45 -7.11 2.10 -17.80
CA ASP A 45 -6.56 1.76 -19.12
C ASP A 45 -7.47 2.39 -20.18
N ASP A 46 -7.05 3.51 -20.77
CA ASP A 46 -7.70 4.03 -21.96
C ASP A 46 -7.20 3.18 -23.13
N GLY A 47 -8.03 2.22 -23.56
CA GLY A 47 -7.69 1.24 -24.58
C GLY A 47 -7.32 1.84 -25.94
N SER A 48 -6.09 2.34 -26.06
CA SER A 48 -5.41 2.62 -27.33
C SER A 48 -4.49 1.45 -27.66
N ASP A 49 -5.03 0.58 -28.51
CA ASP A 49 -4.33 -0.45 -29.27
C ASP A 49 -3.00 0.08 -29.84
N GLY A 50 -1.89 -0.35 -29.25
CA GLY A 50 -0.52 -0.03 -29.64
C GLY A 50 0.30 -1.32 -29.66
N GLY A 51 0.30 -1.97 -30.82
CA GLY A 51 0.68 -3.37 -31.00
C GLY A 51 2.09 -3.77 -30.56
N LEU A 52 2.15 -4.94 -29.92
CA LEU A 52 3.31 -5.82 -29.88
C LEU A 52 2.94 -7.09 -30.65
N ALA A 53 3.12 -7.08 -31.97
CA ALA A 53 3.15 -8.33 -32.72
C ALA A 53 4.43 -9.08 -32.34
N ASN A 54 4.31 -10.23 -31.67
CA ASN A 54 5.25 -11.34 -31.83
C ASN A 54 4.48 -12.66 -31.73
N ALA A 55 4.67 -13.48 -32.75
CA ALA A 55 4.01 -14.75 -32.97
C ALA A 55 4.40 -15.80 -31.91
N GLU A 56 3.46 -16.73 -31.72
CA GLU A 56 3.48 -18.00 -30.98
C GLU A 56 4.83 -18.73 -30.83
N ASP A 57 5.12 -19.23 -29.61
CA ASP A 57 5.50 -20.62 -29.35
C ASP A 57 5.31 -20.94 -27.86
N GLY A 58 4.66 -22.07 -27.56
CA GLY A 58 4.29 -22.44 -26.20
C GLY A 58 5.44 -23.03 -25.40
N HIS A 59 5.57 -22.63 -24.13
CA HIS A 59 6.08 -23.50 -23.07
C HIS A 59 5.51 -23.10 -21.69
N ASP A 60 5.05 -24.13 -20.99
CA ASP A 60 4.56 -24.22 -19.62
C ASP A 60 5.21 -23.25 -18.63
N LEU A 61 4.44 -22.30 -18.09
CA LEU A 61 4.81 -21.55 -16.88
C LEU A 61 3.65 -21.58 -15.89
N GLY A 62 3.59 -22.69 -15.16
CA GLY A 62 3.48 -22.67 -13.71
C GLY A 62 2.26 -21.96 -13.13
N SER A 63 1.23 -22.76 -12.84
CA SER A 63 0.25 -22.56 -11.77
C SER A 63 0.78 -21.64 -10.66
N THR A 64 0.40 -20.36 -10.68
CA THR A 64 0.56 -19.52 -9.49
C THR A 64 -0.59 -19.85 -8.56
N GLN A 65 -0.43 -20.97 -7.86
CA GLN A 65 -1.29 -21.36 -6.75
C GLN A 65 -1.17 -20.27 -5.68
N PHE A 66 -2.18 -19.41 -5.56
CA PHE A 66 -2.33 -18.58 -4.38
C PHE A 66 -2.40 -19.50 -3.16
N PRO A 67 -1.58 -19.29 -2.11
CA PRO A 67 -1.70 -20.08 -0.89
C PRO A 67 -3.09 -19.81 -0.28
N PRO A 68 -3.79 -20.83 0.26
CA PRO A 68 -5.09 -20.61 0.88
C PRO A 68 -4.93 -19.71 2.11
N LEU A 69 -5.81 -18.71 2.21
CA LEU A 69 -5.98 -17.89 3.41
C LEU A 69 -6.32 -18.83 4.58
N MET A 70 -5.44 -18.87 5.58
CA MET A 70 -5.72 -19.59 6.82
C MET A 70 -6.82 -18.85 7.62
N PRO A 71 -7.70 -19.58 8.33
CA PRO A 71 -8.65 -18.99 9.27
C PRO A 71 -7.98 -18.46 10.55
#